data_AF-A0A0J7YA16-F1
#
_entry.id   AF-A0A0J7YA16-F1
#
_cell.length_a   1.000
_cell.length_b   1.000
_cell.length_c   1.000
_cell.angle_alpha   90.00
_cell.angle_beta   90.00
_cell.angle_gamma   90.00
#
_symmetry.space_group_name_H-M   'P 1'
#
loop_
_entity.id
_entity.type
_entity.pdbx_description
1 polymer ?
#
loop_
_entity_poly.entity_id
_entity_poly.type
_entity_poly.pdbx_seq_one_letter_code
_entity_poly.pdbx_strand_id
1 'polypeptide(L)' 'MAIYADKRDGKLTGRFRVELQNGTERYRKRHDSMAEAEADEGRVKAAWDAGESAKDAAPLPSAKRRAA' A
#
# COMPACT_ATOMS: atom_id res chain seq x y z
N MET A 1 5.53 11.78 -2.08
CA MET A 1 4.72 10.83 -2.86
C MET A 1 4.57 9.56 -2.03
N ALA A 2 3.36 9.24 -1.59
CA ALA A 2 3.09 8.05 -0.80
C ALA A 2 3.17 6.76 -1.63
N ILE A 3 2.85 6.83 -2.93
CA ILE A 3 2.86 5.71 -3.86
C ILE A 3 3.87 5.99 -4.96
N TYR A 4 4.74 5.04 -5.26
CA TYR A 4 5.68 5.13 -6.37
C TYR A 4 5.92 3.77 -7.01
N ALA A 5 6.22 3.76 -8.31
CA ALA A 5 6.56 2.53 -9.01
C ALA A 5 7.86 1.92 -8.46
N ASP A 6 7.81 0.64 -8.10
CA ASP A 6 8.95 -0.11 -7.58
C ASP A 6 9.95 -0.32 -8.72
N LYS A 7 11.18 0.14 -8.49
CA LYS A 7 12.30 -0.05 -9.41
C LYS A 7 13.25 -1.11 -8.85
N ARG A 8 13.74 -1.98 -9.73
CA ARG A 8 14.81 -2.93 -9.45
C ARG A 8 15.84 -2.79 -10.56
N ASP A 9 17.10 -2.56 -10.20
CA ASP A 9 18.21 -2.38 -11.15
C ASP A 9 17.94 -1.27 -12.20
N GLY A 10 17.32 -0.17 -11.75
CA GLY A 10 16.96 0.96 -12.61
C GLY A 10 15.71 0.75 -13.50
N LYS A 11 15.13 -0.46 -13.51
CA LYS A 11 13.96 -0.81 -14.33
C LYS A 11 12.67 -0.86 -13.52
N LEU A 12 11.56 -0.45 -14.14
CA LEU A 12 10.23 -0.58 -13.54
C LEU A 12 9.85 -2.05 -13.42
N THR A 13 9.36 -2.46 -12.25
CA THR A 13 8.97 -3.86 -11.99
C THR A 13 7.51 -4.15 -12.30
N GLY A 14 6.71 -3.12 -12.63
CA GLY A 14 5.25 -3.22 -12.76
C GLY A 14 4.50 -3.20 -11.42
N ARG A 15 5.21 -3.21 -10.29
CA ARG A 15 4.64 -3.09 -8.95
C ARG A 15 4.71 -1.66 -8.45
N PHE A 16 3.86 -1.35 -7.48
CA PHE A 16 3.77 -0.06 -6.81
C PHE A 16 4.10 -0.24 -5.33
N ARG A 17 4.87 0.68 -4.76
CA ARG A 17 5.19 0.70 -3.34
C ARG A 17 4.45 1.83 -2.68
N VAL A 18 3.72 1.50 -1.61
CA VAL A 18 3.15 2.44 -0.64
C VAL A 18 4.18 2.64 0.47
N GLU A 19 4.57 3.87 0.72
CA GLU A 19 5.42 4.28 1.84
C GLU A 19 4.79 5.48 2.53
N LEU A 20 4.28 5.24 3.74
CA LEU A 20 3.60 6.22 4.56
C LEU A 20 4.32 6.35 5.91
N GLN A 21 4.26 7.55 6.49
CA GLN A 21 4.78 7.85 7.82
C GLN A 21 3.78 8.73 8.58
N ASN A 22 3.47 8.36 9.83
CA ASN A 22 2.70 9.16 10.76
C ASN A 22 3.41 9.19 12.13
N GLY A 23 4.04 10.32 12.44
CA GLY A 23 4.89 10.46 13.63
C GLY A 23 6.00 9.39 13.66
N THR A 24 5.95 8.52 14.67
CA THR A 24 6.88 7.41 14.87
C THR A 24 6.51 6.15 14.07
N GLU A 25 5.30 6.07 13.53
CA GLU A 25 4.83 4.90 12.79
C GLU A 25 5.19 5.00 11.30
N ARG A 26 5.68 3.89 10.73
CA ARG A 26 6.01 3.77 9.31
C ARG A 26 5.31 2.56 8.72
N TYR A 27 4.64 2.76 7.60
CA TYR A 27 3.98 1.71 6.84
C TYR A 27 4.61 1.58 5.45
N ARG A 28 4.95 0.35 5.06
CA ARG A 28 5.57 0.04 3.77
C ARG A 28 5.01 -1.25 3.20
N LYS A 29 4.41 -1.18 2.01
CA LYS A 29 3.89 -2.37 1.30
C LYS A 29 4.03 -2.24 -0.21
N ARG A 30 4.08 -3.37 -0.91
CA ARG A 30 4.10 -3.45 -2.37
C ARG A 30 2.77 -4.04 -2.87
N HIS A 31 2.30 -3.52 -3.99
CA HIS A 31 1.07 -3.91 -4.69
C HIS A 31 1.34 -4.12 -6.18
N ASP A 32 0.52 -4.93 -6.83
CA ASP A 32 0.70 -5.27 -8.24
C ASP A 32 0.01 -4.27 -9.18
N SER A 33 -0.83 -3.38 -8.62
CA SER A 33 -1.52 -2.33 -9.36
C SER A 33 -1.53 -0.99 -8.62
N MET A 34 -1.68 0.09 -9.38
CA MET A 34 -1.82 1.43 -8.80
C MET A 34 -3.10 1.54 -7.98
N ALA A 35 -4.20 0.96 -8.46
CA ALA A 35 -5.48 0.95 -7.77
C ALA A 35 -5.42 0.29 -6.38
N GLU A 36 -4.71 -0.85 -6.26
CA GLU A 36 -4.48 -1.49 -4.95
C GLU A 36 -3.62 -0.63 -4.03
N ALA A 37 -2.59 0.04 -4.58
CA ALA A 37 -1.75 0.93 -3.81
C ALA A 37 -2.53 2.15 -3.28
N GLU A 38 -3.40 2.75 -4.10
CA GLU A 38 -4.25 3.88 -3.71
C GLU A 38 -5.29 3.48 -2.66
N ALA A 39 -5.92 2.32 -2.83
CA ALA A 39 -6.85 1.78 -1.84
C ALA A 39 -6.16 1.52 -0.49
N ASP A 40 -4.91 1.03 -0.51
CA ASP A 40 -4.15 0.72 0.70
C ASP A 40 -3.64 1.99 1.39
N GLU A 41 -3.27 3.00 0.60
CA GLU A 41 -2.96 4.33 1.12
C GLU A 41 -4.17 4.93 1.85
N GLY A 42 -5.34 4.93 1.21
CA GLY A 42 -6.57 5.46 1.80
C GLY A 42 -6.95 4.74 3.10
N ARG A 43 -6.83 3.42 3.10
CA ARG A 43 -7.05 2.56 4.28
C ARG A 43 -6.12 2.92 5.45
N VAL A 44 -4.81 3.01 5.20
CA VAL A 44 -3.83 3.31 6.25
C VAL A 44 -4.03 4.72 6.81
N LYS A 45 -4.34 5.68 5.94
CA LYS A 45 -4.69 7.04 6.40
C LYS A 45 -5.95 7.05 7.25
N ALA A 46 -6.99 6.31 6.88
CA ALA A 46 -8.21 6.21 7.67
C ALA A 46 -7.97 5.56 9.04
N ALA A 47 -7.14 4.52 9.10
CA ALA A 47 -6.75 3.89 10.35
C ALA A 47 -6.04 4.87 11.29
N TRP A 48 -5.08 5.63 10.75
CA TRP A 48 -4.38 6.67 11.50
C TRP A 48 -5.29 7.81 11.96
N ASP A 49 -6.27 8.20 11.15
CA ASP A 49 -7.27 9.20 11.52
C ASP A 49 -8.18 8.71 12.66
N ALA A 50 -8.52 7.42 12.65
CA ALA A 50 -9.24 6.75 13.74
C ALA A 50 -8.39 6.48 15.00
N GLY A 51 -7.07 6.77 14.96
CA GLY A 51 -6.14 6.47 16.05
C GLY A 51 -5.70 5.01 16.14
N GLU A 52 -5.98 4.20 15.10
CA GLU A 52 -5.55 2.81 14.97
C GLU A 52 -4.16 2.70 14.33
N SER A 53 -3.44 1.60 14.57
CA SER A 53 -2.18 1.35 13.88
C SER A 53 -2.43 0.83 12.46
N ALA A 54 -1.56 1.20 11.51
CA ALA A 54 -1.62 0.75 10.12
C ALA A 54 -1.54 -0.78 9.96
N LYS A 55 -1.00 -1.46 10.98
CA LYS A 55 -0.90 -2.92 11.06
C LYS A 55 -2.23 -3.60 11.39
N ASP A 56 -3.07 -2.93 12.17
CA ASP A 56 -4.34 -3.47 12.66
C ASP A 56 -5.50 -3.23 11.69
N ALA A 57 -5.33 -2.29 10.76
CA ALA A 57 -6.30 -2.10 9.71
C ALA A 57 -6.50 -3.42 8.91
N ALA A 58 -7.76 -3.75 8.61
CA ALA A 58 -8.12 -4.97 7.89
C ALA A 58 -7.41 -5.03 6.53
N PRO A 59 -6.94 -6.20 6.05
CA PRO A 59 -6.30 -6.29 4.74
C PRO A 59 -7.30 -5.91 3.64
N LEU A 60 -6.82 -5.21 2.60
CA LEU A 60 -7.60 -5.05 1.38
C LEU A 60 -8.05 -6.43 0.88
N PRO A 61 -9.31 -6.57 0.40
CA PRO A 61 -9.72 -7.81 -0.24
C PRO A 61 -8.81 -8.02 -1.44
N SER A 62 -7.87 -8.96 -1.32
CA SER A 62 -7.03 -9.38 -2.42
C SER A 62 -7.98 -9.89 -3.50
N ALA A 63 -8.06 -9.18 -4.62
CA ALA A 63 -8.76 -9.66 -5.79
C ALA A 63 -8.03 -10.94 -6.23
N LYS A 64 -8.47 -12.09 -5.70
CA LYS A 64 -8.05 -13.40 -6.18
C LYS A 64 -8.29 -13.35 -7.68
N ARG A 65 -7.20 -13.30 -8.45
CA ARG A 65 -7.23 -13.66 -9.87
C ARG A 65 -7.83 -15.06 -9.90
N ARG A 66 -9.11 -15.17 -10.28
CA ARG A 66 -9.62 -16.45 -10.76
C ARG A 66 -8.84 -16.70 -12.04
N ALA A 67 -7.83 -17.56 -11.94
CA ALA A 67 -7.31 -18.22 -13.12
C ALA A 67 -8.49 -18.96 -13.77
N ALA A 68 -8.68 -18.71 -15.06
CA ALA A 68 -9.68 -19.35 -15.90
C ALA A 68 -9.47 -20.86 -15.98
#